data_AF-A0A4P6B4R6-F1
#
_entry.id   AF-A0A4P6B4R6-F1
#
_cell.length_a   1.000
_cell.length_b   1.000
_cell.length_c   1.000
_cell.angle_alpha   90.00
_cell.angle_beta   90.00
_cell.angle_gamma   90.00
#
_symmetry.space_group_name_H-M   'P 1'
#
loop_
_entity.id
_entity.type
_entity.pdbx_description
1 polymer ?
#
loop_
_entity_poly.entity_id
_entity_poly.type
_entity_poly.pdbx_seq_one_letter_code
_entity_poly.pdbx_strand_id
1 'polypeptide(L)' 'MYTFLLNMWIMRKITVDQVQNAVTKGFITQEQAEAILSTSQMAS' A
#
# COMPACT_ATOMS: atom_id res chain seq x y z
N MET A 1 -9.79 -1.37 4.05
CA MET A 1 -9.00 -0.48 3.18
C MET A 1 -7.55 -0.91 3.10
N TYR A 2 -6.88 -1.13 4.24
CA TYR A 2 -5.54 -1.72 4.31
C TYR A 2 -5.32 -2.97 3.43
N THR A 3 -6.10 -4.03 3.63
CA THR A 3 -5.99 -5.29 2.87
C THR A 3 -6.20 -5.11 1.36
N PHE A 4 -7.05 -4.16 0.97
CA PHE A 4 -7.28 -3.84 -0.44
C PHE A 4 -6.04 -3.22 -1.08
N LEU A 5 -5.44 -2.21 -0.42
CA LEU A 5 -4.21 -1.58 -0.88
C LEU A 5 -3.03 -2.56 -0.86
N LEU A 6 -2.95 -3.44 0.14
CA LEU A 6 -1.94 -4.50 0.21
C LEU A 6 -2.04 -5.44 -1.00
N ASN A 7 -3.24 -5.91 -1.34
CA ASN A 7 -3.45 -6.76 -2.51
C ASN A 7 -3.07 -6.03 -3.81
N MET A 8 -3.45 -4.75 -3.94
CA MET A 8 -3.06 -3.94 -5.10
C MET A 8 -1.54 -3.73 -5.18
N TRP A 9 -0.87 -3.55 -4.05
CA TRP A 9 0.58 -3.42 -3.95
C TRP A 9 1.28 -4.71 -4.39
N ILE A 10 0.84 -5.86 -3.86
CA ILE A 10 1.35 -7.18 -4.24
C ILE A 10 1.18 -7.42 -5.75
N MET A 11 0.03 -7.04 -6.32
CA MET A 11 -0.25 -7.11 -7.76
C MET A 11 0.45 -6.02 -8.59
N ARG A 12 1.25 -5.15 -7.98
CA ARG A 12 1.96 -4.04 -8.63
C ARG A 12 1.03 -3.06 -9.36
N LYS A 13 -0.19 -2.90 -8.86
CA LYS A 13 -1.22 -2.00 -9.42
C LYS A 13 -1.17 -0.59 -8.85
N ILE A 14 -0.47 -0.40 -7.72
CA ILE A 14 -0.29 0.90 -7.06
C ILE A 14 1.19 1.14 -6.78
N THR A 15 1.56 2.42 -6.69
CA THR A 15 2.92 2.87 -6.38
C THR A 15 3.05 3.34 -4.93
N VAL A 16 4.27 3.64 -4.50
CA VAL A 16 4.56 4.19 -3.17
C VAL A 16 3.74 5.47 -2.92
N ASP A 17 3.68 6.36 -3.91
CA ASP A 17 2.93 7.61 -3.82
C ASP A 17 1.43 7.38 -3.63
N GLN A 18 0.88 6.31 -4.20
CA GLN A 18 -0.53 5.97 -4.03
C GLN A 18 -0.81 5.40 -2.63
N VAL A 19 0.12 4.63 -2.07
CA VAL A 19 0.04 4.16 -0.68
C VAL A 19 0.13 5.34 0.28
N GLN A 20 1.05 6.28 0.06
CA GLN A 20 1.19 7.49 0.90
C GLN A 20 -0.02 8.42 0.78
N ASN A 21 -0.58 8.60 -0.43
CA ASN A 21 -1.83 9.33 -0.61
C ASN A 21 -3.01 8.70 0.15
N ALA A 22 -3.02 7.38 0.33
CA ALA A 22 -4.04 6.72 1.14
C ALA A 22 -3.90 7.09 2.63
N VAL A 23 -2.69 7.33 3.12
CA VAL A 23 -2.45 7.87 4.47
C VAL A 23 -2.96 9.31 4.56
N THR A 24 -2.61 10.18 3.62
CA THR A 24 -3.04 11.59 3.62
C THR A 24 -4.57 11.72 3.58
N LYS A 25 -5.25 10.80 2.90
CA LYS A 25 -6.72 10.74 2.83
C LYS A 25 -7.38 10.11 4.06
N GLY A 26 -6.61 9.59 5.02
CA GLY A 26 -7.11 8.93 6.23
C GLY A 26 -7.69 7.53 5.98
N PHE A 27 -7.39 6.90 4.84
CA PHE A 27 -7.86 5.56 4.50
C PHE A 27 -7.11 4.46 5.25
N ILE A 28 -5.85 4.71 5.59
CA ILE A 28 -4.96 3.85 6.36
C ILE A 28 -4.07 4.72 7.26
N THR A 29 -3.50 4.12 8.31
CA THR A 29 -2.50 4.78 9.15
C THR A 29 -1.12 4.75 8.51
N GLN A 30 -0.20 5.56 9.04
CA GLN A 30 1.20 5.54 8.62
C GLN A 30 1.85 4.15 8.82
N GLU A 31 1.61 3.50 9.97
CA GLU A 31 2.10 2.13 10.25
C GLU A 31 1.59 1.11 9.23
N GLN A 32 0.32 1.25 8.81
CA GLN A 32 -0.26 0.41 7.77
C GLN A 32 0.38 0.64 6.40
N ALA A 33 0.68 1.90 6.05
CA ALA A 33 1.41 2.19 4.82
C ALA A 33 2.81 1.58 4.85
N GLU A 34 3.53 1.69 5.96
CA GLU A 34 4.85 1.09 6.14
C GLU A 34 4.82 -0.43 6.00
N ALA A 35 3.81 -1.09 6.57
CA ALA A 35 3.63 -2.53 6.42
C ALA A 35 3.39 -2.94 4.93
N ILE A 36 2.62 -2.15 4.18
CA ILE A 36 2.42 -2.38 2.73
C ILE A 36 3.74 -2.21 1.99
N LEU A 37 4.45 -1.10 2.22
CA LEU A 37 5.69 -0.78 1.53
C LEU A 37 6.83 -1.76 1.85
N SER A 38 6.81 -2.35 3.04
CA SER A 38 7.73 -3.41 3.46
C SER A 38 7.38 -4.78 2.86
N THR A 39 6.19 -4.95 2.29
CA THR A 39 5.78 -6.21 1.66
C THR A 39 6.38 -6.31 0.26
N SER A 40 7.04 -7.42 -0.07
CA SER A 40 7.55 -7.67 -1.42
C SER A 40 6.41 -7.73 -2.44
N GLN A 41 6.53 -6.99 -3.54
CA GLN A 41 5.62 -7.12 -4.68
C GLN A 41 5.85 -8.47 -5.38
N MET A 42 4.83 -9.01 -6.05
CA MET A 42 5.03 -10.22 -6.87
C MET A 42 6.12 -9.94 -7.91
N ALA A 43 7.19 -10.75 -7.87
CA ALA A 43 8.14 -10.84 -8.95
C ALA A 43 7.38 -11.35 -10.18
N SER A 44 7.46 -10.57 -11.26
CA SER A 44 6.83 -10.91 -12.55
C SER A 44 7.49 -12.11 -13.18
#